data_AF-A0A520YT30-F1
#
_entry.id   AF-A0A520YT30-F1
#
_cell.length_a   1.000
_cell.length_b   1.000
_cell.length_c   1.000
_cell.angle_alpha   90.00
_cell.angle_beta   90.00
_cell.angle_gamma   90.00
#
_symmetry.space_group_name_H-M   'P 1'
#
loop_
_entity.id
_entity.type
_entity.pdbx_description
1 polymer ?
#
loop_
_entity_poly.entity_id
_entity_poly.type
_entity_poly.pdbx_seq_one_letter_code
_entity_poly.pdbx_strand_id
1 'polypeptide(L)'
;MKNIKSKYRLNLLLGLILVIGVSCERDLSEDVEFATNPATADIFTDAPIGMGTNFYFPYGGSKPTAWSVDENESYLGSASMRFDVPNANDPEGNYAGAIFRIDGAGRDLTGFDALTFWAKGSQAVTIAEIGFGEDFGENKFVTTR
;
A
#
# COMPACT_ATOMS: atom_id res chain seq x y z
N MET A 1 -64.74 -2.94 -34.73
CA MET A 1 -64.69 -2.03 -33.56
C MET A 1 -63.24 -1.93 -33.10
N LYS A 2 -62.63 -0.74 -33.20
CA LYS A 2 -61.16 -0.54 -33.06
C LYS A 2 -60.76 -0.62 -31.57
N ASN A 3 -59.67 -1.34 -31.26
CA ASN A 3 -59.12 -1.63 -29.92
C ASN A 3 -58.63 -0.40 -29.12
N ILE A 4 -59.51 0.56 -28.92
CA ILE A 4 -59.21 1.85 -28.28
C ILE A 4 -58.77 1.65 -26.81
N LYS A 5 -59.32 0.66 -26.09
CA LYS A 5 -58.91 0.33 -24.70
C LYS A 5 -57.49 -0.23 -24.55
N SER A 6 -56.89 -0.81 -25.60
CA SER A 6 -55.55 -1.43 -25.53
C SER A 6 -54.42 -0.38 -25.57
N LYS A 7 -54.61 0.70 -26.35
CA LYS A 7 -53.61 1.77 -26.50
C LYS A 7 -53.41 2.58 -25.21
N TYR A 8 -54.46 2.82 -24.43
CA TYR A 8 -54.35 3.54 -23.16
C TYR A 8 -53.63 2.73 -22.08
N ARG A 9 -53.77 1.40 -22.09
CA ARG A 9 -53.04 0.51 -21.16
C ARG A 9 -51.55 0.48 -21.43
N LEU A 10 -51.15 0.45 -22.71
CA LEU A 10 -49.74 0.49 -23.11
C LEU A 10 -49.10 1.85 -22.77
N ASN A 11 -49.81 2.95 -23.02
CA ASN A 11 -49.32 4.29 -22.66
C ASN A 11 -49.22 4.50 -21.14
N LEU A 12 -50.13 3.91 -20.36
CA LEU A 12 -50.07 3.94 -18.89
C LEU A 12 -48.85 3.16 -18.37
N LEU A 13 -48.59 1.98 -18.93
CA LEU A 13 -47.42 1.16 -18.60
C LEU A 13 -46.11 1.87 -18.93
N LEU A 14 -46.04 2.53 -20.10
CA LEU A 14 -44.85 3.28 -20.51
C LEU A 14 -44.62 4.52 -19.65
N GLY A 15 -45.70 5.21 -19.25
CA GLY A 15 -45.63 6.32 -18.30
C GLY A 15 -45.15 5.89 -16.91
N LEU A 16 -45.59 4.71 -16.44
CA LEU A 16 -45.15 4.18 -15.14
C LEU A 16 -43.65 3.82 -15.14
N ILE A 17 -43.15 3.24 -16.24
CA ILE A 17 -41.71 2.96 -16.41
C ILE A 17 -40.87 4.25 -16.39
N LEU A 18 -41.35 5.31 -17.02
CA LEU A 18 -40.70 6.62 -17.01
C LEU A 18 -40.64 7.24 -15.60
N VAL A 19 -41.71 7.12 -14.81
CA VAL A 19 -41.73 7.64 -13.42
C VAL A 19 -40.77 6.88 -12.50
N ILE A 20 -40.65 5.56 -12.69
CA ILE A 20 -39.71 4.72 -11.92
C ILE A 20 -38.26 5.02 -12.33
N GLY A 21 -37.99 5.33 -13.60
CA GLY A 21 -36.65 5.64 -14.09
C GLY A 21 -36.06 6.96 -13.57
N VAL A 22 -36.91 7.97 -13.29
CA VAL A 22 -36.45 9.30 -12.83
C VAL A 22 -36.39 9.41 -11.29
N SER A 23 -37.00 8.49 -10.56
CA SER A 23 -37.08 8.55 -9.08
C SER A 23 -36.05 7.67 -8.35
N CYS A 24 -35.08 7.09 -9.07
CA CYS A 24 -34.12 6.12 -8.50
C CYS A 24 -32.72 6.70 -8.25
N GLU A 25 -32.47 7.96 -8.59
CA GLU A 25 -31.22 8.62 -8.24
C GLU A 25 -31.30 9.08 -6.78
N ARG A 26 -30.55 8.40 -5.92
CA ARG A 26 -30.33 8.82 -4.53
C ARG A 26 -29.17 9.80 -4.54
N ASP A 27 -29.42 11.03 -4.13
CA ASP A 27 -28.34 11.95 -3.80
C ASP A 27 -27.49 11.37 -2.66
N LEU A 28 -26.19 11.68 -2.68
CA LEU A 28 -25.34 11.41 -1.54
C LEU A 28 -25.85 12.25 -0.36
N SER A 29 -25.95 11.63 0.82
CA SER A 29 -26.24 12.36 2.06
C SER A 29 -25.23 13.49 2.25
N GLU A 30 -25.63 14.60 2.85
CA GLU A 30 -24.68 15.63 3.32
C GLU A 30 -23.71 15.08 4.40
N ASP A 31 -24.05 13.93 5.00
CA ASP A 31 -23.22 13.19 5.95
C ASP A 31 -22.27 12.17 5.28
N VAL A 32 -21.99 12.30 3.98
CA VAL A 32 -21.07 11.37 3.30
C VAL A 32 -19.63 11.67 3.71
N GLU A 33 -19.02 10.74 4.46
CA GLU A 33 -17.58 10.78 4.76
C GLU A 33 -16.81 10.04 3.66
N PHE A 34 -15.77 10.68 3.12
CA PHE A 34 -14.88 10.05 2.17
C PHE A 34 -13.97 9.05 2.89
N ALA A 35 -13.77 7.89 2.27
CA ALA A 35 -12.76 6.95 2.75
C ALA A 35 -11.37 7.59 2.69
N THR A 36 -10.69 7.62 3.83
CA THR A 36 -9.29 8.04 3.93
C THR A 36 -8.37 6.82 3.89
N ASN A 37 -7.11 7.03 3.54
CA ASN A 37 -6.09 5.99 3.70
C ASN A 37 -5.89 5.66 5.19
N PRO A 38 -5.53 4.42 5.54
CA PRO A 38 -5.26 4.04 6.92
C PRO A 38 -4.04 4.77 7.48
N ALA A 39 -4.10 5.17 8.75
CA ALA A 39 -3.01 5.83 9.48
C ALA A 39 -2.18 4.86 10.35
N THR A 40 -2.08 3.59 9.93
CA THR A 40 -1.33 2.58 10.68
C THR A 40 0.16 2.92 10.71
N ALA A 41 0.69 3.18 11.92
CA ALA A 41 2.09 3.55 12.13
C ALA A 41 3.05 2.39 11.89
N ASP A 42 2.68 1.19 12.34
CA ASP A 42 3.58 0.04 12.37
C ASP A 42 3.95 -0.42 10.96
N ILE A 43 5.26 -0.55 10.71
CA ILE A 43 5.80 -1.04 9.44
C ILE A 43 6.09 -2.53 9.54
N PHE A 44 6.74 -2.93 10.63
CA PHE A 44 7.10 -4.30 10.95
C PHE A 44 7.13 -4.48 12.46
N THR A 45 6.47 -5.53 12.94
CA THR A 45 6.55 -5.98 14.34
C THR A 45 7.13 -7.39 14.37
N ASP A 46 6.31 -8.38 14.06
CA ASP A 46 6.72 -9.77 13.83
C ASP A 46 6.54 -10.20 12.36
N ALA A 47 5.89 -9.36 11.57
CA ALA A 47 5.68 -9.53 10.14
C ALA A 47 5.49 -8.15 9.47
N PRO A 48 5.67 -8.05 8.14
CA PRO A 48 5.32 -6.84 7.39
C PRO A 48 3.83 -6.50 7.59
N ILE A 49 3.55 -5.27 8.00
CA ILE A 49 2.18 -4.80 8.23
C ILE A 49 1.67 -4.14 6.96
N GLY A 50 0.47 -4.49 6.49
CA GLY A 50 -0.24 -3.73 5.45
C GLY A 50 0.55 -3.40 4.18
N MET A 51 1.50 -4.27 3.77
CA MET A 51 2.34 -4.04 2.59
C MET A 51 1.82 -4.71 1.31
N GLY A 52 0.88 -5.66 1.41
CA GLY A 52 0.38 -6.44 0.28
C GLY A 52 1.29 -7.64 -0.04
N THR A 53 1.29 -8.12 -1.29
CA THR A 53 2.03 -9.34 -1.69
C THR A 53 3.29 -9.05 -2.49
N ASN A 54 3.37 -7.90 -3.18
CA ASN A 54 4.53 -7.52 -3.98
C ASN A 54 5.10 -6.16 -3.54
N PHE A 55 5.86 -6.15 -2.46
CA PHE A 55 6.29 -4.90 -1.81
C PHE A 55 7.79 -4.68 -1.73
N TYR A 56 8.62 -5.68 -2.02
CA TYR A 56 10.08 -5.56 -1.91
C TYR A 56 10.71 -5.38 -3.29
N PHE A 57 11.35 -4.22 -3.51
CA PHE A 57 11.94 -3.84 -4.80
C PHE A 57 13.42 -3.47 -4.63
N PRO A 58 14.35 -4.40 -4.91
CA PRO A 58 15.79 -4.13 -4.90
C PRO A 58 16.19 -3.01 -5.88
N TYR A 59 17.15 -2.18 -5.49
CA TYR A 59 17.78 -1.24 -6.41
C TYR A 59 18.63 -1.96 -7.47
N GLY A 60 18.95 -1.28 -8.56
CA GLY A 60 19.89 -1.79 -9.56
C GLY A 60 21.27 -2.12 -8.95
N GLY A 61 21.74 -3.35 -9.14
CA GLY A 61 23.03 -3.84 -8.62
C GLY A 61 23.02 -4.28 -7.15
N SER A 62 21.91 -4.06 -6.44
CA SER A 62 21.68 -4.64 -5.11
C SER A 62 21.44 -6.14 -5.24
N LYS A 63 21.87 -6.93 -4.23
CA LYS A 63 21.57 -8.36 -4.17
C LYS A 63 20.05 -8.57 -4.01
N PRO A 64 19.36 -9.22 -4.97
CA PRO A 64 17.90 -9.31 -4.94
C PRO A 64 17.34 -10.09 -3.75
N THR A 65 18.14 -10.95 -3.13
CA THR A 65 17.75 -11.82 -2.01
C THR A 65 18.31 -11.32 -0.67
N ALA A 66 18.74 -10.06 -0.59
CA ALA A 66 19.37 -9.52 0.60
C ALA A 66 18.43 -9.41 1.82
N TRP A 67 17.11 -9.32 1.63
CA TRP A 67 16.15 -9.20 2.73
C TRP A 67 15.42 -10.50 3.03
N SER A 68 15.22 -10.77 4.31
CA SER A 68 14.37 -11.85 4.83
C SER A 68 13.78 -11.49 6.20
N VAL A 69 12.87 -12.33 6.69
CA VAL A 69 12.36 -12.29 8.07
C VAL A 69 13.11 -13.33 8.88
N ASP A 70 13.72 -12.92 10.01
CA ASP A 70 14.43 -13.81 10.93
C ASP A 70 13.60 -14.03 12.19
N GLU A 71 13.28 -15.29 12.49
CA GLU A 71 12.49 -15.72 13.65
C GLU A 71 13.37 -16.15 14.85
N ASN A 72 14.70 -16.02 14.74
CA ASN A 72 15.64 -16.44 15.78
C ASN A 72 16.19 -15.28 16.61
N GLU A 73 16.28 -14.08 16.03
CA GLU A 73 16.80 -12.89 16.70
C GLU A 73 15.82 -11.72 16.55
N SER A 74 15.44 -11.11 17.68
CA SER A 74 14.60 -9.90 17.73
C SER A 74 15.01 -9.04 18.93
N TYR A 75 14.75 -7.73 18.85
CA TYR A 75 14.85 -6.84 20.01
C TYR A 75 13.62 -6.97 20.91
N LEU A 76 12.44 -7.03 20.29
CA LEU A 76 11.14 -7.22 20.92
C LEU A 76 10.27 -8.04 19.97
N GLY A 77 9.48 -8.97 20.50
CA GLY A 77 8.65 -9.87 19.69
C GLY A 77 9.35 -11.18 19.33
N SER A 78 8.86 -11.85 18.30
CA SER A 78 9.34 -13.15 17.80
C SER A 78 10.13 -13.07 16.49
N ALA A 79 10.15 -11.94 15.78
CA ALA A 79 10.90 -11.83 14.54
C ALA A 79 11.55 -10.46 14.32
N SER A 80 12.46 -10.37 13.34
CA SER A 80 13.06 -9.12 12.88
C SER A 80 13.24 -9.10 11.36
N MET A 81 13.42 -7.89 10.80
CA MET A 81 13.92 -7.75 9.44
C MET A 81 15.42 -8.03 9.42
N ARG A 82 15.84 -8.97 8.59
CA ARG A 82 17.25 -9.31 8.39
C ARG A 82 17.70 -8.89 7.00
N PHE A 83 18.86 -8.24 6.96
CA PHE A 83 19.52 -7.83 5.73
C PHE A 83 20.90 -8.48 5.65
N ASP A 84 21.05 -9.44 4.74
CA ASP A 84 22.32 -10.11 4.47
C ASP A 84 23.12 -9.28 3.45
N VAL A 85 24.04 -8.46 3.97
CA VAL A 85 24.92 -7.61 3.14
C VAL A 85 25.94 -8.50 2.41
N PRO A 86 25.97 -8.51 1.07
CA PRO A 86 26.87 -9.35 0.30
C PRO A 86 28.32 -8.86 0.36
N ASN A 87 29.24 -9.75 -0.01
CA ASN A 87 30.63 -9.36 -0.25
C ASN A 87 30.72 -8.50 -1.53
N ALA A 88 31.74 -7.64 -1.61
CA ALA A 88 31.93 -6.74 -2.74
C ALA A 88 32.06 -7.43 -4.12
N ASN A 89 32.42 -8.72 -4.13
CA ASN A 89 32.58 -9.55 -5.33
C ASN A 89 31.46 -10.58 -5.53
N ASP A 90 30.36 -10.48 -4.80
CA ASP A 90 29.20 -11.36 -5.00
C ASP A 90 28.60 -11.11 -6.40
N PRO A 91 28.43 -12.14 -7.23
CA PRO A 91 27.92 -11.99 -8.60
C PRO A 91 26.45 -11.58 -8.66
N GLU A 92 25.68 -11.74 -7.59
CA GLU A 92 24.26 -11.40 -7.52
C GLU A 92 24.04 -9.92 -7.13
N GLY A 93 25.06 -9.24 -6.62
CA GLY A 93 25.01 -7.83 -6.23
C GLY A 93 26.00 -7.53 -5.10
N ASN A 94 26.62 -6.35 -5.12
CA ASN A 94 27.71 -5.98 -4.21
C ASN A 94 27.29 -5.13 -3.00
N TYR A 95 25.99 -4.88 -2.83
CA TYR A 95 25.40 -4.24 -1.66
C TYR A 95 23.98 -4.76 -1.40
N ALA A 96 23.43 -4.44 -0.23
CA ALA A 96 22.03 -4.67 0.11
C ALA A 96 21.28 -3.33 0.15
N GLY A 97 20.27 -3.18 -0.70
CA GLY A 97 19.41 -2.01 -0.75
C GLY A 97 18.13 -2.27 -1.54
N ALA A 98 17.01 -1.76 -1.05
CA ALA A 98 15.71 -1.89 -1.67
C ALA A 98 14.74 -0.84 -1.11
N ILE A 99 13.63 -0.63 -1.81
CA ILE A 99 12.46 0.02 -1.23
C ILE A 99 11.42 -1.02 -0.81
N PHE A 100 10.71 -0.72 0.28
CA PHE A 100 9.49 -1.42 0.69
C PHE A 100 8.29 -0.57 0.30
N ARG A 101 7.71 -0.86 -0.86
CA ARG A 101 6.59 -0.08 -1.42
C ARG A 101 5.29 -0.84 -1.21
N ILE A 102 4.32 -0.20 -0.56
CA ILE A 102 2.99 -0.80 -0.35
C ILE A 102 2.36 -1.14 -1.69
N ASP A 103 1.98 -2.40 -1.85
CA ASP A 103 1.17 -2.91 -2.95
C ASP A 103 -0.31 -2.63 -2.65
N GLY A 104 -0.73 -1.39 -2.90
CA GLY A 104 -2.08 -0.91 -2.60
C GLY A 104 -2.20 0.60 -2.54
N ALA A 105 -3.28 1.08 -1.91
CA ALA A 105 -3.62 2.52 -1.82
C ALA A 105 -2.66 3.35 -0.95
N GLY A 106 -1.74 2.70 -0.22
CA GLY A 106 -0.81 3.37 0.68
C GLY A 106 -1.42 3.69 2.05
N ARG A 107 -0.78 4.60 2.77
CA ARG A 107 -1.15 5.04 4.12
C ARG A 107 -1.13 6.55 4.21
N ASP A 108 -1.94 7.08 5.11
CA ASP A 108 -1.81 8.47 5.52
C ASP A 108 -0.88 8.54 6.73
N LEU A 109 0.39 8.90 6.48
CA LEU A 109 1.40 9.06 7.53
C LEU A 109 1.61 10.53 7.92
N THR A 110 0.73 11.45 7.52
CA THR A 110 0.90 12.90 7.76
C THR A 110 0.95 13.27 9.24
N GLY A 111 0.40 12.42 10.13
CA GLY A 111 0.45 12.59 11.58
C GLY A 111 1.72 12.10 12.27
N PHE A 112 2.70 11.55 11.53
CA PHE A 112 3.94 11.01 12.08
C PHE A 112 5.16 11.80 11.61
N ASP A 113 6.18 11.92 12.46
CA ASP A 113 7.37 12.75 12.22
C ASP A 113 8.69 11.96 12.26
N ALA A 114 8.65 10.68 12.64
CA ALA A 114 9.86 9.87 12.82
C ALA A 114 9.69 8.41 12.39
N LEU A 115 10.73 7.88 11.76
CA LEU A 115 11.00 6.44 11.71
C LEU A 115 11.76 6.05 12.97
N THR A 116 11.24 5.10 13.75
CA THR A 116 11.95 4.56 14.90
C THR A 116 12.10 3.05 14.76
N PHE A 117 13.31 2.56 15.04
CA PHE A 117 13.63 1.13 15.00
C PHE A 117 14.87 0.85 15.84
N TRP A 118 15.03 -0.42 16.21
CA TRP A 118 16.25 -0.95 16.81
C TRP A 118 17.03 -1.72 15.74
N ALA A 119 18.35 -1.56 15.72
CA ALA A 119 19.21 -2.26 14.77
C ALA A 119 20.35 -2.96 15.52
N LYS A 120 20.71 -4.15 15.03
CA LYS A 120 21.87 -4.93 15.45
C LYS A 120 22.64 -5.36 14.20
N GLY A 121 23.96 -5.23 14.24
CA GLY A 121 24.85 -5.76 13.21
C GLY A 121 25.66 -6.93 13.74
N SER A 122 25.90 -7.94 12.90
CA SER A 122 26.89 -9.00 13.19
C SER A 122 28.34 -8.49 13.11
N GLN A 123 28.54 -7.35 12.44
CA GLN A 123 29.79 -6.63 12.31
C GLN A 123 29.51 -5.14 12.12
N ALA A 124 30.54 -4.30 12.28
CA ALA A 124 30.43 -2.87 12.00
C ALA A 124 30.39 -2.64 10.49
N VAL A 125 29.32 -2.00 10.01
CA VAL A 125 29.14 -1.57 8.61
C VAL A 125 28.50 -0.20 8.56
N THR A 126 28.69 0.49 7.45
CA THR A 126 28.00 1.76 7.18
C THR A 126 26.65 1.47 6.53
N ILE A 127 25.61 2.06 7.09
CA ILE A 127 24.33 2.20 6.41
C ILE A 127 24.42 3.49 5.60
N ALA A 128 24.29 3.39 4.28
CA ALA A 128 24.44 4.54 3.39
C ALA A 128 23.24 5.48 3.48
N GLU A 129 22.03 4.94 3.41
CA GLU A 129 20.78 5.69 3.41
C GLU A 129 19.67 4.87 4.09
N ILE A 130 18.86 5.52 4.91
CA ILE A 130 17.55 5.02 5.39
C ILE A 130 16.51 6.13 5.25
N GLY A 131 15.30 5.79 4.84
CA GLY A 131 14.27 6.80 4.61
C GLY A 131 12.90 6.27 4.23
N PHE A 132 12.06 7.20 3.78
CA PHE A 132 10.71 6.95 3.30
C PHE A 132 10.42 7.69 1.99
N GLY A 133 9.30 7.35 1.37
CA GLY A 133 8.69 8.13 0.30
C GLY A 133 9.26 7.88 -1.09
N GLU A 134 10.24 6.98 -1.21
CA GLU A 134 10.69 6.49 -2.51
C GLU A 134 9.71 5.44 -3.05
N ASP A 135 9.32 5.60 -4.32
CA ASP A 135 8.31 4.77 -4.97
C ASP A 135 8.71 4.26 -6.37
N PHE A 136 9.93 4.59 -6.83
CA PHE A 136 10.43 4.35 -8.20
C PHE A 136 9.57 4.98 -9.31
N GLY A 137 8.72 5.94 -8.95
CA GLY A 137 7.94 6.75 -9.86
C GLY A 137 8.42 8.20 -9.79
N GLU A 138 7.60 9.05 -9.19
CA GLU A 138 7.88 10.48 -9.09
C GLU A 138 8.71 10.83 -7.85
N ASN A 139 8.81 9.95 -6.85
CA ASN A 139 9.62 10.14 -5.65
C ASN A 139 9.32 11.49 -4.92
N LYS A 140 8.06 11.93 -4.95
CA LYS A 140 7.64 13.27 -4.48
C LYS A 140 7.91 13.54 -3.00
N PHE A 141 7.92 12.48 -2.19
CA PHE A 141 7.97 12.58 -0.73
C PHE A 141 9.22 11.93 -0.13
N VAL A 142 10.28 11.77 -0.93
CA VAL A 142 11.52 11.14 -0.46
C VAL A 142 12.15 11.93 0.67
N THR A 143 12.46 11.24 1.77
CA THR A 143 13.26 11.77 2.87
C THR A 143 14.21 10.69 3.35
N THR A 144 15.52 10.99 3.43
CA THR A 144 16.57 10.03 3.78
C THR A 144 17.56 10.63 4.78
N ARG A 145 18.28 9.75 5.50
CA ARG A 145 19.37 10.05 6.42
C ARG A 145 20.51 9.07 6.28
#